data_AF-A0A3P1VU25-F1
#
_entry.id   AF-A0A3P1VU25-F1
#
_cell.length_a   1.000
_cell.length_b   1.000
_cell.length_c   1.000
_cell.angle_alpha   90.00
_cell.angle_beta   90.00
_cell.angle_gamma   90.00
#
_symmetry.space_group_name_H-M   'P 1'
#
loop_
_entity.id
_entity.type
_entity.pdbx_description
1 polymer ?
#
loop_
_entity_poly.entity_id
_entity_poly.type
_entity_poly.pdbx_seq_one_letter_code
_entity_poly.pdbx_strand_id
1 'polypeptide(L)'
;MLKNREELIKQNIQEIVNSWDPIGLMNICPEDEYEPEINEIVEFVICNKNINKISLSEEIRKIFNFYFTSVYNSINEVEEDVASKILEKCKNIL
;
A
#
# COMPACT_ATOMS: atom_id res chain seq x y z
N MET A 1 -8.90 21.10 3.60
CA MET A 1 -9.68 19.87 3.89
C MET A 1 -9.18 18.67 3.10
N LEU A 2 -8.83 18.78 1.81
CA LEU A 2 -8.23 17.67 1.02
C LEU A 2 -6.88 17.17 1.57
N LYS A 3 -5.98 18.08 1.98
CA LYS A 3 -4.68 17.71 2.60
C LYS A 3 -4.82 16.78 3.82
N ASN A 4 -5.91 16.89 4.58
CA ASN A 4 -6.12 16.02 5.75
C ASN A 4 -6.59 14.62 5.36
N ARG A 5 -7.26 14.47 4.20
CA ARG A 5 -7.78 13.19 3.70
C ARG A 5 -6.64 12.34 3.15
N GLU A 6 -5.82 12.92 2.28
CA GLU A 6 -4.66 12.27 1.69
C GLU A 6 -3.66 11.83 2.76
N GLU A 7 -3.35 12.71 3.72
CA GLU A 7 -2.48 12.39 4.84
C GLU A 7 -3.01 11.22 5.68
N LEU A 8 -4.32 11.17 5.96
CA LEU A 8 -4.92 10.07 6.71
C LEU A 8 -4.90 8.75 5.92
N ILE A 9 -5.10 8.80 4.59
CA ILE A 9 -4.96 7.63 3.72
C ILE A 9 -3.51 7.14 3.71
N LYS A 10 -2.53 8.06 3.59
CA LYS A 10 -1.11 7.74 3.62
C LYS A 10 -0.71 7.06 4.93
N GLN A 11 -1.11 7.62 6.07
CA GLN A 11 -0.84 7.02 7.40
C GLN A 11 -1.44 5.61 7.53
N ASN A 12 -2.68 5.42 7.07
CA ASN A 12 -3.33 4.11 7.09
C ASN A 12 -2.60 3.08 6.22
N ILE A 13 -2.18 3.46 5.02
CA ILE A 13 -1.46 2.59 4.09
C ILE A 13 -0.06 2.28 4.64
N GLN A 14 0.65 3.28 5.15
CA GLN A 14 1.99 3.12 5.73
C GLN A 14 1.98 2.09 6.88
N GLU A 15 1.02 2.18 7.81
CA GLU A 15 0.93 1.21 8.90
C GLU A 15 0.72 -0.23 8.39
N ILE A 16 -0.10 -0.40 7.34
CA ILE A 16 -0.36 -1.71 6.75
C ILE A 16 0.87 -2.25 6.02
N VAL A 17 1.53 -1.41 5.21
CA VAL A 17 2.72 -1.79 4.45
C VAL A 17 3.90 -2.10 5.39
N ASN A 18 4.14 -1.28 6.40
CA ASN A 18 5.19 -1.53 7.39
C ASN A 18 4.90 -2.80 8.20
N SER A 19 3.63 -3.06 8.55
CA SER A 19 3.28 -4.31 9.25
C SER A 19 3.41 -5.55 8.36
N TRP A 20 3.17 -5.40 7.05
CA TRP A 20 3.37 -6.46 6.08
C TRP A 20 4.86 -6.73 5.83
N ASP A 21 5.67 -5.68 5.80
CA ASP A 21 7.12 -5.71 5.62
C ASP A 21 7.54 -6.59 4.41
N PRO A 22 7.16 -6.20 3.18
CA PRO A 22 7.19 -7.06 1.99
C PRO A 22 8.55 -7.65 1.66
N ILE A 23 9.65 -7.04 2.13
CA ILE A 23 11.01 -7.53 1.94
C ILE A 23 11.85 -7.55 3.23
N GLY A 24 11.23 -7.41 4.41
CA GLY A 24 11.90 -7.64 5.70
C GLY A 24 12.82 -6.51 6.19
N LEU A 25 12.50 -5.24 5.89
CA LEU A 25 13.34 -4.08 6.22
C LEU A 25 13.01 -3.44 7.57
N MET A 26 11.80 -3.62 8.11
CA MET A 26 11.34 -2.80 9.26
C MET A 26 12.10 -3.02 10.57
N ASN A 27 12.86 -4.11 10.69
CA ASN A 27 13.71 -4.35 11.86
C ASN A 27 15.04 -3.55 11.85
N ILE A 28 15.44 -3.02 10.69
CA ILE A 28 16.77 -2.41 10.49
C ILE A 28 16.73 -1.03 9.82
N CYS A 29 15.60 -0.68 9.21
CA CYS A 29 15.38 0.60 8.54
C CYS A 29 14.34 1.45 9.29
N PRO A 30 14.31 2.78 9.05
CA PRO A 30 13.28 3.66 9.59
C PRO A 30 11.86 3.36 9.04
N GLU A 31 10.83 3.96 9.66
CA GLU A 31 9.42 3.74 9.30
C GLU A 31 8.99 4.32 7.93
N ASP A 32 9.81 5.18 7.32
CA ASP A 32 9.57 5.80 6.02
C ASP A 32 10.29 5.06 4.86
N GLU A 33 10.85 3.88 5.12
CA GLU A 33 11.59 3.08 4.12
C GLU A 33 10.76 2.77 2.86
N TYR A 34 9.46 2.52 3.01
CA TYR A 34 8.54 2.23 1.89
C TYR A 34 7.82 3.48 1.35
N GLU A 35 8.28 4.69 1.70
CA GLU A 35 7.58 5.92 1.33
C GLU A 35 7.29 6.06 -0.18
N PRO A 36 8.23 5.76 -1.10
CA PRO A 36 7.98 5.84 -2.54
C PRO A 36 6.81 4.94 -2.98
N GLU A 37 6.79 3.68 -2.55
CA GLU A 37 5.75 2.72 -2.89
C GLU A 37 4.40 3.09 -2.28
N ILE A 38 4.42 3.53 -1.01
CA ILE A 38 3.23 4.02 -0.30
C ILE A 38 2.62 5.20 -1.04
N ASN A 39 3.42 6.15 -1.50
CA ASN A 39 2.92 7.32 -2.24
C ASN A 39 2.21 6.90 -3.54
N GLU A 40 2.74 5.92 -4.28
CA GLU A 40 2.08 5.41 -5.49
C GLU A 40 0.75 4.70 -5.17
N ILE A 41 0.70 3.92 -4.08
CA ILE A 41 -0.56 3.28 -3.65
C ILE A 41 -1.59 4.35 -3.23
N VAL A 42 -1.17 5.38 -2.50
CA VAL A 42 -2.03 6.51 -2.10
C VAL A 42 -2.61 7.20 -3.34
N GLU A 43 -1.78 7.49 -4.32
CA GLU A 43 -2.19 8.15 -5.57
C GLU A 43 -3.20 7.29 -6.34
N PHE A 44 -2.94 5.98 -6.46
CA PHE A 44 -3.86 5.02 -7.06
C PHE A 44 -5.21 4.96 -6.33
N VAL A 45 -5.20 4.88 -5.00
CA VAL A 45 -6.40 4.83 -4.17
C VAL A 45 -7.23 6.10 -4.29
N ILE A 46 -6.59 7.28 -4.31
CA ILE A 46 -7.29 8.57 -4.39
C ILE A 46 -7.89 8.82 -5.79
N CYS A 47 -7.20 8.39 -6.84
CA CYS A 47 -7.66 8.60 -8.22
C CYS A 47 -8.81 7.66 -8.64
N ASN A 48 -8.99 6.53 -7.96
CA ASN A 48 -9.94 5.49 -8.36
C ASN A 48 -11.15 5.39 -7.39
N LYS A 49 -12.26 6.07 -7.74
CA LYS A 49 -13.48 6.11 -6.90
C LYS A 49 -14.17 4.76 -6.67
N ASN A 50 -13.99 3.79 -7.57
CA ASN A 50 -14.59 2.46 -7.50
C ASN A 50 -13.53 1.36 -7.41
N ILE A 51 -12.45 1.65 -6.66
CA ILE A 51 -11.38 0.70 -6.43
C ILE A 51 -11.93 -0.55 -5.74
N ASN A 52 -11.53 -1.72 -6.22
CA ASN A 52 -11.87 -3.00 -5.61
C ASN A 52 -10.58 -3.75 -5.21
N LYS A 53 -10.76 -4.80 -4.40
CA LYS A 53 -9.67 -5.61 -3.87
C LYS A 53 -8.72 -6.09 -4.96
N ILE A 54 -9.25 -6.61 -6.07
CA ILE A 54 -8.45 -7.20 -7.15
C ILE A 54 -7.65 -6.12 -7.88
N SER A 55 -8.27 -4.99 -8.23
CA SER A 55 -7.55 -3.90 -8.88
C SER A 55 -6.44 -3.32 -8.00
N LEU A 56 -6.67 -3.25 -6.69
CA LEU A 56 -5.67 -2.72 -5.75
C LEU A 56 -4.53 -3.72 -5.52
N SER A 57 -4.83 -5.03 -5.38
CA SER A 57 -3.78 -6.04 -5.19
C SER A 57 -2.88 -6.17 -6.43
N GLU A 58 -3.45 -6.07 -7.62
CA GLU A 58 -2.69 -6.02 -8.88
C GLU A 58 -1.77 -4.80 -8.93
N GLU A 59 -2.22 -3.63 -8.48
CA GLU A 59 -1.40 -2.42 -8.50
C GLU A 59 -0.30 -2.47 -7.44
N ILE A 60 -0.60 -2.89 -6.21
CA ILE A 60 0.40 -3.12 -5.15
C ILE A 60 1.50 -4.04 -5.67
N ARG A 61 1.13 -5.14 -6.32
CA ARG A 61 2.09 -6.06 -6.92
C ARG A 61 2.98 -5.39 -7.95
N LYS A 62 2.43 -4.57 -8.85
CA LYS A 62 3.21 -3.89 -9.88
C LYS A 62 4.23 -2.94 -9.25
N ILE A 63 3.79 -2.15 -8.28
CA ILE A 63 4.63 -1.19 -7.55
C ILE A 63 5.80 -1.93 -6.88
N PHE A 64 5.53 -2.93 -6.03
CA PHE A 64 6.60 -3.64 -5.32
C PHE A 64 7.53 -4.44 -6.25
N ASN A 65 7.02 -5.02 -7.35
CA ASN A 65 7.90 -5.63 -8.35
C ASN A 65 8.80 -4.61 -9.06
N PHE A 66 8.31 -3.40 -9.30
CA PHE A 66 9.07 -2.34 -9.95
C PHE A 66 10.22 -1.86 -9.06
N TYR A 67 9.95 -1.52 -7.80
CA TYR A 67 10.96 -1.01 -6.87
C TYR A 67 11.96 -2.07 -6.40
N PHE A 68 11.48 -3.29 -6.14
CA PHE A 68 12.28 -4.36 -5.55
C PHE A 68 12.45 -5.54 -6.49
N THR A 69 12.69 -5.25 -7.78
CA THR A 69 12.92 -6.26 -8.81
C THR A 69 13.93 -7.31 -8.30
N SER A 70 13.60 -8.58 -8.51
CA SER A 70 14.40 -9.75 -8.08
C SER A 70 14.50 -10.03 -6.58
N VAL A 71 14.00 -9.13 -5.71
CA VAL A 71 13.97 -9.34 -4.25
C VAL A 71 12.54 -9.58 -3.76
N TYR A 72 11.58 -8.86 -4.31
CA TYR A 72 10.17 -9.04 -3.98
C TYR A 72 9.63 -10.36 -4.53
N ASN A 73 9.13 -11.21 -3.63
CA ASN A 73 8.48 -12.46 -3.98
C ASN A 73 6.96 -12.31 -3.92
N SER A 74 6.36 -12.04 -5.07
CA SER A 74 4.91 -11.82 -5.17
C SER A 74 4.11 -13.09 -4.85
N ILE A 75 3.08 -12.95 -4.01
CA ILE A 75 2.16 -14.01 -3.62
C ILE A 75 0.74 -13.44 -3.65
N ASN A 76 -0.07 -13.90 -4.61
CA ASN A 76 -1.41 -13.35 -4.87
C ASN A 76 -2.26 -13.17 -3.61
N GLU A 77 -2.33 -14.20 -2.78
CA GLU A 77 -3.15 -14.20 -1.57
C GLU A 77 -2.69 -13.13 -0.55
N VAL A 78 -1.38 -12.87 -0.50
CA VAL A 78 -0.80 -11.85 0.38
C VAL A 78 -1.16 -10.46 -0.11
N GLU A 79 -1.01 -10.17 -1.40
CA GLU A 79 -1.37 -8.83 -1.91
C GLU A 79 -2.88 -8.58 -1.86
N GLU A 80 -3.70 -9.62 -2.03
CA GLU A 80 -5.15 -9.52 -1.82
C GLU A 80 -5.51 -9.23 -0.36
N ASP A 81 -4.80 -9.81 0.61
CA ASP A 81 -4.98 -9.52 2.04
C ASP A 81 -4.58 -8.07 2.38
N VAL A 82 -3.42 -7.62 1.88
CA VAL A 82 -2.94 -6.23 2.04
C VAL A 82 -3.95 -5.25 1.43
N ALA A 83 -4.42 -5.51 0.20
CA ALA A 83 -5.44 -4.70 -0.44
C ALA A 83 -6.74 -4.66 0.36
N SER A 84 -7.18 -5.80 0.92
CA SER A 84 -8.37 -5.88 1.75
C SER A 84 -8.23 -5.03 3.02
N LYS A 85 -7.08 -5.11 3.70
CA LYS A 85 -6.77 -4.29 4.88
C LYS A 85 -6.79 -2.80 4.57
N ILE A 86 -6.24 -2.38 3.42
CA ILE A 86 -6.25 -0.97 3.00
C ILE A 86 -7.68 -0.50 2.78
N LEU A 87 -8.50 -1.25 2.03
CA LEU A 87 -9.88 -0.88 1.76
C LEU A 87 -10.72 -0.83 3.05
N GLU A 88 -10.56 -1.81 3.94
CA GLU A 88 -11.22 -1.85 5.26
C GLU A 88 -10.86 -0.63 6.11
N LYS A 89 -9.56 -0.30 6.20
CA LYS A 89 -9.07 0.79 7.05
C LYS A 89 -9.41 2.17 6.49
N CYS A 90 -9.47 2.30 5.16
CA CYS A 90 -9.80 3.55 4.49
C CYS A 90 -11.30 3.71 4.16
N LYS A 91 -12.17 2.74 4.49
CA LYS A 91 -13.59 2.71 4.08
C LYS A 91 -14.42 3.95 4.43
N ASN A 92 -14.08 4.64 5.52
CA ASN A 92 -14.80 5.84 5.97
C ASN A 92 -14.20 7.13 5.38
N ILE A 93 -13.13 7.01 4.62
CA ILE A 93 -12.37 8.11 4.00
C ILE A 93 -12.57 8.09 2.48
N LEU A 94 -12.63 6.90 1.88
CA LEU A 94 -12.88 6.67 0.44
C LEU A 94 -14.32 7.02 0.06
#